data_AF-A0A8D8K7I6-F1
#
_entry.id   AF-A0A8D8K7I6-F1
#
_cell.length_a   1.000
_cell.length_b   1.000
_cell.length_c   1.000
_cell.angle_alpha   90.00
_cell.angle_beta   90.00
_cell.angle_gamma   90.00
#
_symmetry.space_group_name_H-M   'P 1'
#
loop_
_entity.id
_entity.type
_entity.pdbx_description
1 polymer ?
#
loop_
_entity_poly.entity_id
_entity_poly.type
_entity_poly.pdbx_seq_one_letter_code
_entity_poly.pdbx_strand_id
1 'polypeptide(L)'
;ISDIYWCSPPGNGWACGVSCADLKDSDITDDVKCVRTIFEEHQRLSGDGFNAWSVYKPYCQGKSESFTRGCFGSDDDQPVTAALPKPAITAPTRIPPRKTASSRGKVYNRCELARELYFQHHYSYEDAAMWTCIAQYQSNYNTAAVGTGAGDVRYHGMFQLSDEYWCS
;
A
#
# COMPACT_ATOMS: atom_id res chain seq x y z
N ILE A 1 1.27 1.47 -34.17
CA ILE A 1 0.41 0.69 -33.25
C ILE A 1 1.36 -0.06 -32.34
N SER A 2 1.44 0.32 -31.06
CA SER A 2 2.44 -0.23 -30.14
C SER A 2 1.91 -1.46 -29.43
N ASP A 3 2.73 -2.50 -29.41
CA ASP A 3 2.42 -3.86 -28.94
C ASP A 3 2.07 -3.98 -27.45
N ILE A 4 2.14 -2.87 -26.70
CA ILE A 4 1.68 -2.77 -25.30
C ILE A 4 0.17 -2.95 -25.13
N TYR A 5 -0.63 -2.61 -26.15
CA TYR A 5 -2.09 -2.70 -26.08
C TYR A 5 -2.68 -3.96 -26.71
N TRP A 6 -1.86 -4.77 -27.39
CA TRP A 6 -2.36 -5.85 -28.24
C TRP A 6 -1.84 -7.25 -27.87
N CYS A 7 -0.83 -7.35 -27.00
CA CYS A 7 -0.31 -8.63 -26.52
C CYS A 7 -0.09 -8.62 -25.01
N SER A 8 -1.15 -8.42 -24.21
CA SER A 8 -1.25 -9.20 -22.97
C SER A 8 -1.92 -10.51 -23.37
N PRO A 9 -1.28 -11.69 -23.23
CA PRO A 9 -1.94 -12.96 -23.51
C PRO A 9 -3.26 -13.00 -22.75
N PRO A 10 -4.36 -13.45 -23.38
CA PRO A 10 -5.59 -13.68 -22.64
C PRO A 10 -5.34 -14.81 -21.64
N GLY A 11 -5.60 -14.52 -20.36
CA GLY A 11 -5.50 -15.50 -19.29
C GLY A 11 -4.24 -15.32 -18.45
N ASN A 12 -4.49 -15.09 -17.15
CA ASN A 12 -3.56 -15.09 -16.01
C ASN A 12 -3.03 -13.68 -15.68
N GLY A 13 -3.60 -13.04 -14.65
CA GLY A 13 -3.12 -11.77 -14.09
C GLY A 13 -1.71 -11.87 -13.51
N TRP A 14 -0.69 -11.75 -14.35
CA TRP A 14 0.72 -11.91 -13.97
C TRP A 14 1.54 -10.62 -14.09
N ALA A 15 0.91 -9.46 -14.33
CA ALA A 15 1.67 -8.22 -14.48
C ALA A 15 2.55 -7.93 -13.24
N CYS A 16 2.10 -8.31 -12.04
CA CYS A 16 2.91 -8.22 -10.82
C CYS A 16 3.62 -9.53 -10.44
N GLY A 17 3.26 -10.67 -11.04
CA GLY A 17 3.83 -11.99 -10.71
C GLY A 17 3.55 -12.45 -9.27
N VAL A 18 2.41 -12.08 -8.70
CA VAL A 18 1.99 -12.39 -7.32
C VAL A 18 0.66 -13.14 -7.32
N SER A 19 0.41 -13.95 -6.28
CA SER A 19 -0.90 -14.59 -6.16
C SER A 19 -1.93 -13.61 -5.61
N CYS A 20 -3.21 -13.77 -5.98
CA CYS A 20 -4.27 -12.93 -5.39
C CYS A 20 -4.46 -13.20 -3.88
N ALA A 21 -3.90 -14.30 -3.36
CA ALA A 21 -3.92 -14.60 -1.93
C ALA A 21 -2.88 -13.78 -1.16
N ASP A 22 -1.70 -13.54 -1.74
CA ASP A 22 -0.61 -12.76 -1.13
C ASP A 22 -1.07 -11.30 -0.95
N LEU A 23 -1.76 -10.74 -1.96
CA LEU A 23 -2.39 -9.41 -1.89
C LEU A 23 -3.49 -9.27 -0.82
N LYS A 24 -3.86 -10.35 -0.12
CA LYS A 24 -4.90 -10.36 0.91
C LYS A 24 -4.39 -10.65 2.30
N ASP A 25 -3.08 -10.75 2.46
CA ASP A 25 -2.47 -11.05 3.73
C ASP A 25 -2.06 -9.79 4.51
N SER A 26 -1.41 -9.97 5.64
CA SER A 26 -1.01 -8.87 6.52
C SER A 26 0.31 -8.16 6.14
N ASP A 27 1.12 -8.76 5.26
CA ASP A 27 2.41 -8.28 4.78
C ASP A 27 2.23 -7.54 3.45
N ILE A 28 2.14 -6.22 3.48
CA ILE A 28 1.90 -5.41 2.27
C ILE A 28 3.13 -5.28 1.36
N THR A 29 4.19 -6.06 1.57
CA THR A 29 5.43 -5.92 0.80
C THR A 29 5.22 -6.23 -0.68
N ASP A 30 4.43 -7.26 -1.00
CA ASP A 30 4.06 -7.59 -2.38
C ASP A 30 2.98 -6.67 -2.94
N ASP A 31 2.00 -6.24 -2.12
CA ASP A 31 1.05 -5.19 -2.50
C ASP A 31 1.78 -3.92 -2.96
N VAL A 32 2.71 -3.43 -2.14
CA VAL A 32 3.45 -2.20 -2.40
C VAL A 32 4.30 -2.31 -3.66
N LYS A 33 4.89 -3.48 -3.92
CA LYS A 33 5.62 -3.72 -5.17
C LYS A 33 4.68 -3.67 -6.36
N CYS A 34 3.52 -4.31 -6.26
CA CYS A 34 2.56 -4.35 -7.36
C CYS A 34 1.99 -2.97 -7.68
N VAL A 35 1.56 -2.20 -6.67
CA VAL A 35 1.07 -0.82 -6.91
C VAL A 35 2.13 0.11 -7.46
N ARG A 36 3.41 -0.10 -7.12
CA ARG A 36 4.52 0.64 -7.71
C ARG A 36 4.68 0.33 -9.19
N THR A 37 4.61 -0.94 -9.59
CA THR A 37 4.63 -1.34 -11.01
C THR A 37 3.48 -0.69 -11.78
N ILE A 38 2.26 -0.73 -11.24
CA ILE A 38 1.08 -0.10 -11.85
C ILE A 38 1.28 1.42 -11.98
N PHE A 39 1.79 2.06 -10.92
CA PHE A 39 2.08 3.49 -10.90
C PHE A 39 3.09 3.87 -11.99
N GLU A 40 4.20 3.16 -12.10
CA GLU A 40 5.24 3.42 -13.12
C GLU A 40 4.70 3.25 -14.55
N GLU A 41 3.86 2.25 -14.77
CA GLU A 41 3.21 2.05 -16.06
C GLU A 41 2.28 3.21 -16.42
N HIS A 42 1.42 3.62 -15.49
CA HIS A 42 0.49 4.73 -15.70
C HIS A 42 1.20 6.09 -15.77
N GLN A 43 2.33 6.23 -15.08
CA GLN A 43 3.20 7.40 -15.16
C GLN A 43 3.74 7.55 -16.59
N ARG A 44 4.19 6.44 -17.20
CA ARG A 44 4.68 6.42 -18.59
C ARG A 44 3.57 6.70 -19.61
N LEU A 45 2.35 6.25 -19.34
CA LEU A 45 1.21 6.35 -20.28
C LEU A 45 0.47 7.68 -20.21
N SER A 46 0.24 8.20 -19.00
CA SER A 46 -0.66 9.34 -18.77
C SER A 46 0.04 10.57 -18.18
N GLY A 47 1.30 10.45 -17.78
CA GLY A 47 2.05 11.51 -17.11
C GLY A 47 1.77 11.65 -15.61
N ASP A 48 0.83 10.87 -15.06
CA ASP A 48 0.54 10.80 -13.62
C ASP A 48 0.17 9.37 -13.25
N GLY A 49 1.05 8.69 -12.50
CA GLY A 49 0.90 7.29 -12.13
C GLY A 49 -0.32 6.99 -11.26
N PHE A 50 -0.85 7.96 -10.50
CA PHE A 50 -2.01 7.73 -9.65
C PHE A 50 -3.32 7.63 -10.43
N ASN A 51 -3.33 7.96 -11.73
CA ASN A 51 -4.50 7.79 -12.60
C ASN A 51 -4.98 6.34 -12.74
N ALA A 52 -4.18 5.35 -12.33
CA ALA A 52 -4.62 3.95 -12.31
C ALA A 52 -5.76 3.69 -11.30
N TRP A 53 -5.91 4.54 -10.27
CA TRP A 53 -6.94 4.40 -9.24
C TRP A 53 -8.08 5.38 -9.48
N SER A 54 -9.29 4.87 -9.67
CA SER A 54 -10.51 5.68 -9.92
C SER A 54 -10.82 6.66 -8.78
N VAL A 55 -10.39 6.34 -7.55
CA VAL A 55 -10.55 7.20 -6.36
C VAL A 55 -9.60 8.39 -6.32
N TYR A 56 -8.50 8.37 -7.09
CA TYR A 56 -7.43 9.36 -6.99
C TYR A 56 -7.92 10.78 -7.29
N LYS A 57 -8.47 11.03 -8.49
CA LYS A 57 -8.93 12.37 -8.89
C LYS A 57 -10.06 12.93 -8.01
N PRO A 58 -11.16 12.20 -7.73
CA PRO A 58 -12.25 12.77 -6.94
C PRO A 58 -11.89 13.01 -5.47
N TYR A 59 -11.09 12.13 -4.87
CA TYR A 59 -10.93 12.09 -3.42
C TYR A 59 -9.54 12.46 -2.91
N CYS A 60 -8.47 12.16 -3.65
CA CYS A 60 -7.10 12.23 -3.13
C CYS A 60 -6.25 13.35 -3.73
N GLN A 61 -6.47 13.69 -5.00
CA GLN A 61 -5.71 14.73 -5.70
C GLN A 61 -5.85 16.09 -4.98
N GLY A 62 -4.72 16.64 -4.52
CA GLY A 62 -4.67 17.90 -3.76
C GLY A 62 -5.26 17.86 -2.34
N LYS A 63 -5.61 16.67 -1.82
CA LYS A 63 -6.25 16.49 -0.50
C LYS A 63 -5.54 15.48 0.40
N SER A 64 -4.53 14.79 -0.14
CA SER A 64 -3.84 13.66 0.49
C SER A 64 -3.11 14.01 1.79
N GLU A 65 -2.60 15.23 1.95
CA GLU A 65 -1.87 15.65 3.17
C GLU A 65 -2.68 15.47 4.47
N SER A 66 -4.01 15.58 4.38
CA SER A 66 -4.88 15.36 5.54
C SER A 66 -4.81 13.93 6.08
N PHE A 67 -4.43 12.97 5.24
CA PHE A 67 -4.32 11.56 5.58
C PHE A 67 -3.05 11.22 6.35
N THR A 68 -2.05 12.10 6.36
CA THR A 68 -0.80 11.93 7.14
C THR A 68 -0.64 12.95 8.25
N ARG A 69 -1.57 13.91 8.37
CA ARG A 69 -1.57 14.90 9.44
C ARG A 69 -1.49 14.24 10.82
N GLY A 70 -0.47 14.59 11.59
CA GLY A 70 -0.22 14.08 12.94
C GLY A 70 0.36 12.65 13.00
N CYS A 71 0.69 12.03 11.86
CA CYS A 71 1.24 10.67 11.87
C CYS A 71 2.74 10.60 12.13
N PHE A 72 3.45 11.72 11.93
CA PHE A 72 4.91 11.85 11.96
C PHE A 72 5.41 12.92 12.94
N GLY A 73 4.59 13.29 13.93
CA GLY A 73 4.98 14.29 14.94
C GLY A 73 6.31 13.92 15.62
N SER A 74 7.13 14.94 15.89
CA SER A 74 8.28 14.84 16.79
C SER A 74 7.83 14.36 18.17
N ASP A 75 8.71 13.64 18.87
CA ASP A 75 8.55 13.05 20.21
C ASP A 75 8.19 14.04 21.35
N ASP A 76 7.24 14.96 21.19
CA ASP A 76 6.85 15.98 22.18
C ASP A 76 5.34 15.97 22.46
N ASP A 77 4.73 14.79 22.49
CA ASP A 77 3.41 14.58 23.11
C ASP A 77 3.40 13.28 23.93
N GLN A 78 4.39 13.16 24.81
CA GLN A 78 4.31 12.26 25.95
C GLN A 78 4.40 13.10 27.23
N PRO A 79 3.40 13.05 28.13
CA PRO A 79 3.46 13.78 29.39
C PRO A 79 4.69 13.33 30.18
N VAL A 80 5.56 14.29 30.45
CA VAL A 80 6.63 14.18 31.45
C VAL A 80 6.00 13.78 32.79
N THR A 81 6.11 12.51 33.17
CA THR A 81 6.27 12.01 34.56
C THR A 81 6.26 10.48 34.59
N ALA A 82 7.43 9.86 34.43
CA ALA A 82 7.86 8.68 35.18
C ALA A 82 9.29 8.37 34.80
N ALA A 83 10.23 8.77 35.66
CA ALA A 83 11.63 8.39 35.51
C ALA A 83 11.77 6.86 35.70
N LEU A 84 12.10 6.15 34.63
CA LEU A 84 12.76 4.84 34.72
C LEU A 84 14.27 5.01 34.51
N PRO A 85 15.12 4.33 35.29
CA PRO A 85 16.57 4.40 35.10
C PRO A 85 16.97 3.65 33.82
N LYS A 86 17.81 4.29 33.01
CA LYS A 86 18.40 3.75 31.78
C LYS A 86 19.24 2.50 32.08
N PRO A 87 19.00 1.34 31.43
CA PRO A 87 20.02 0.32 31.27
C PRO A 87 20.93 0.65 30.09
N ALA A 88 22.15 0.16 30.20
CA ALA A 88 23.30 0.42 29.36
C ALA A 88 23.10 0.07 27.87
N ILE A 89 23.85 0.82 27.05
CA ILE A 89 24.05 0.65 25.62
C ILE A 89 24.41 -0.81 25.33
N THR A 90 23.45 -1.60 24.86
CA THR A 90 23.72 -2.81 24.09
C THR A 90 23.18 -2.54 22.69
N ALA A 91 24.06 -2.64 21.70
CA ALA A 91 23.72 -2.41 20.31
C ALA A 91 22.50 -3.26 19.92
N PRO A 92 21.51 -2.72 19.18
CA PRO A 92 20.45 -3.54 18.65
C PRO A 92 21.08 -4.48 17.63
N THR A 93 21.21 -5.75 17.99
CA THR A 93 21.37 -6.80 16.99
C THR A 93 20.12 -6.70 16.12
N ARG A 94 20.26 -6.19 14.88
CA ARG A 94 19.19 -6.26 13.87
C ARG A 94 18.92 -7.73 13.63
N ILE A 95 18.03 -8.30 14.43
CA ILE A 95 17.28 -9.48 14.03
C ILE A 95 16.40 -8.96 12.90
N PRO A 96 16.61 -9.38 11.64
CA PRO A 96 15.65 -9.06 10.59
C PRO A 96 14.28 -9.52 11.09
N PRO A 97 13.20 -8.72 10.94
CA PRO A 97 11.89 -9.17 11.35
C PRO A 97 11.67 -10.54 10.72
N ARG A 98 11.60 -11.56 11.57
CA ARG A 98 11.26 -12.90 11.13
C ARG A 98 9.92 -12.72 10.44
N LYS A 99 9.83 -13.05 9.14
CA LYS A 99 8.55 -13.18 8.46
C LYS A 99 7.69 -14.10 9.33
N THR A 100 6.84 -13.53 10.17
CA THR A 100 5.80 -14.28 10.84
C THR A 100 5.00 -14.87 9.70
N ALA A 101 4.70 -16.17 9.77
CA ALA A 101 3.87 -16.83 8.76
C ALA A 101 2.70 -15.89 8.43
N SER A 102 2.59 -15.51 7.15
CA SER A 102 1.60 -14.61 6.58
C SER A 102 0.28 -14.80 7.33
N SER A 103 -0.04 -13.83 8.19
CA SER A 103 -1.20 -13.91 9.06
C SER A 103 -2.42 -13.46 8.26
N ARG A 104 -3.61 -13.91 8.66
CA ARG A 104 -4.89 -13.43 8.08
C ARG A 104 -4.82 -11.91 7.90
N GLY A 105 -5.32 -11.40 6.76
CA GLY A 105 -5.24 -9.97 6.47
C GLY A 105 -5.77 -9.08 7.59
N LYS A 106 -5.30 -7.83 7.62
CA LYS A 106 -5.46 -6.90 8.73
C LYS A 106 -6.07 -5.58 8.25
N VAL A 107 -6.63 -4.82 9.19
CA VAL A 107 -7.11 -3.46 8.95
C VAL A 107 -6.15 -2.49 9.62
N TYR A 108 -5.40 -1.73 8.82
CA TYR A 108 -4.51 -0.69 9.37
C TYR A 108 -5.32 0.46 9.94
N ASN A 109 -4.77 1.15 10.94
CA ASN A 109 -5.20 2.53 11.17
C ASN A 109 -4.43 3.51 10.27
N ARG A 110 -4.99 4.72 10.09
CA ARG A 110 -4.46 5.76 9.20
C ARG A 110 -2.96 6.03 9.39
N CYS A 111 -2.51 6.22 10.63
CA CYS A 111 -1.11 6.58 10.88
C CYS A 111 -0.17 5.37 10.91
N GLU A 112 -0.67 4.19 11.22
CA GLU A 112 0.09 2.94 11.08
C GLU A 112 0.45 2.70 9.62
N LEU A 113 -0.52 2.78 8.70
CA LEU A 113 -0.26 2.62 7.27
C LEU A 113 0.69 3.70 6.75
N ALA A 114 0.43 4.97 7.06
CA ALA A 114 1.27 6.08 6.63
C ALA A 114 2.74 5.90 7.05
N ARG A 115 2.97 5.50 8.31
CA ARG A 115 4.33 5.27 8.82
C ARG A 115 4.97 4.05 8.19
N GLU A 116 4.24 2.97 7.95
CA GLU A 116 4.76 1.79 7.28
C GLU A 116 5.22 2.10 5.86
N LEU A 117 4.37 2.78 5.07
CA LEU A 117 4.70 3.21 3.71
C LEU A 117 5.95 4.11 3.68
N TYR A 118 6.06 5.04 4.62
CA TYR A 118 7.19 5.96 4.69
C TYR A 118 8.49 5.27 5.17
N PHE A 119 8.46 4.62 6.34
CA PHE A 119 9.67 4.10 6.98
C PHE A 119 10.13 2.76 6.42
N GLN A 120 9.20 1.85 6.08
CA GLN A 120 9.53 0.48 5.66
C GLN A 120 9.61 0.35 4.14
N HIS A 121 8.77 1.07 3.41
CA HIS A 121 8.70 0.99 1.95
C HIS A 121 9.32 2.18 1.22
N HIS A 122 9.85 3.16 1.97
CA HIS A 122 10.62 4.30 1.48
C HIS A 122 9.85 5.21 0.51
N TYR A 123 8.53 5.32 0.66
CA TYR A 123 7.78 6.35 -0.03
C TYR A 123 8.13 7.74 0.51
N SER A 124 8.04 8.75 -0.35
CA SER A 124 8.08 10.15 0.09
C SER A 124 6.90 10.44 1.03
N TYR A 125 6.97 11.54 1.79
CA TYR A 125 5.86 11.95 2.65
C TYR A 125 4.57 12.17 1.83
N GLU A 126 4.70 12.78 0.65
CA GLU A 126 3.57 13.06 -0.26
C GLU A 126 2.98 11.78 -0.82
N ASP A 127 3.81 10.84 -1.27
CA ASP A 127 3.35 9.55 -1.79
C ASP A 127 2.72 8.70 -0.68
N ALA A 128 3.32 8.65 0.51
CA ALA A 128 2.73 7.96 1.64
C ALA A 128 1.35 8.54 1.99
N ALA A 129 1.19 9.86 1.91
CA ALA A 129 -0.10 10.52 2.08
C ALA A 129 -1.10 10.13 0.97
N MET A 130 -0.65 10.10 -0.27
CA MET A 130 -1.48 9.74 -1.42
C MET A 130 -1.96 8.30 -1.34
N TRP A 131 -1.05 7.35 -1.09
CA TRP A 131 -1.36 5.94 -0.91
C TRP A 131 -2.25 5.68 0.29
N THR A 132 -2.07 6.42 1.39
CA THR A 132 -2.97 6.36 2.55
C THR A 132 -4.37 6.84 2.19
N CYS A 133 -4.50 7.90 1.37
CA CYS A 133 -5.82 8.30 0.86
C CYS A 133 -6.45 7.23 -0.04
N ILE A 134 -5.68 6.69 -0.99
CA ILE A 134 -6.17 5.65 -1.90
C ILE A 134 -6.65 4.43 -1.11
N ALA A 135 -5.84 3.92 -0.18
CA ALA A 135 -6.19 2.78 0.67
C ALA A 135 -7.47 3.02 1.50
N GLN A 136 -7.68 4.24 1.99
CA GLN A 136 -8.91 4.60 2.70
C GLN A 136 -10.15 4.42 1.82
N TYR A 137 -10.12 4.93 0.59
CA TYR A 137 -11.28 4.92 -0.30
C TYR A 137 -11.48 3.60 -1.03
N GLN A 138 -10.41 2.83 -1.24
CA GLN A 138 -10.47 1.51 -1.89
C GLN A 138 -11.01 0.43 -0.95
N SER A 139 -10.58 0.42 0.32
CA SER A 139 -10.81 -0.72 1.22
C SER A 139 -11.01 -0.36 2.68
N ASN A 140 -11.00 0.92 3.04
CA ASN A 140 -10.92 1.37 4.43
C ASN A 140 -9.73 0.72 5.17
N TYR A 141 -8.57 0.69 4.50
CA TYR A 141 -7.30 0.13 5.00
C TYR A 141 -7.27 -1.38 5.26
N ASN A 142 -8.25 -2.13 4.74
CA ASN A 142 -8.36 -3.56 4.95
C ASN A 142 -7.55 -4.32 3.90
N THR A 143 -6.47 -4.97 4.30
CA THR A 143 -5.65 -5.79 3.41
C THR A 143 -6.38 -7.05 2.94
N ALA A 144 -7.37 -7.58 3.67
CA ALA A 144 -8.16 -8.72 3.23
C ALA A 144 -9.36 -8.35 2.34
N ALA A 145 -9.49 -7.08 1.92
CA ALA A 145 -10.67 -6.63 1.18
C ALA A 145 -10.82 -7.34 -0.17
N VAL A 146 -12.06 -7.69 -0.50
CA VAL A 146 -12.43 -8.26 -1.80
C VAL A 146 -13.59 -7.46 -2.37
N GLY A 147 -13.37 -6.89 -3.54
CA GLY A 147 -14.39 -6.22 -4.35
C GLY A 147 -14.81 -7.07 -5.53
N THR A 148 -15.97 -6.76 -6.10
CA THR A 148 -16.49 -7.42 -7.31
C THR A 148 -16.72 -6.37 -8.40
N GLY A 149 -16.21 -6.66 -9.59
CA GLY A 149 -16.35 -5.82 -10.77
C GLY A 149 -17.50 -6.25 -11.68
N ALA A 150 -17.50 -5.74 -12.90
CA ALA A 150 -18.38 -6.23 -13.95
C ALA A 150 -17.93 -7.63 -14.40
N GLY A 151 -18.88 -8.53 -14.64
CA GLY A 151 -18.59 -9.93 -14.95
C GLY A 151 -18.10 -10.70 -13.70
N ASP A 152 -17.15 -11.61 -13.90
CA ASP A 152 -16.57 -12.43 -12.83
C ASP A 152 -15.26 -11.85 -12.25
N VAL A 153 -14.91 -10.61 -12.63
CA VAL A 153 -13.69 -9.93 -12.18
C VAL A 153 -13.75 -9.60 -10.70
N ARG A 154 -12.66 -9.86 -9.99
CA ARG A 154 -12.53 -9.53 -8.56
C ARG A 154 -11.36 -8.60 -8.32
N TYR A 155 -11.51 -7.78 -7.28
CA TYR A 155 -10.48 -6.88 -6.82
C TYR A 155 -9.99 -7.30 -5.45
N HIS A 156 -8.68 -7.34 -5.28
CA HIS A 156 -8.02 -7.93 -4.13
C HIS A 156 -7.20 -6.89 -3.37
N GLY A 157 -7.21 -7.00 -2.05
CA GLY A 157 -6.28 -6.28 -1.22
C GLY A 157 -6.68 -4.86 -0.90
N MET A 158 -5.81 -4.21 -0.12
CA MET A 158 -6.04 -2.84 0.35
C MET A 158 -6.15 -1.83 -0.79
N PHE A 159 -5.51 -2.12 -1.92
CA PHE A 159 -5.49 -1.27 -3.11
C PHE A 159 -6.47 -1.70 -4.21
N GLN A 160 -7.24 -2.77 -3.99
CA GLN A 160 -8.24 -3.33 -4.91
C GLN A 160 -7.66 -3.60 -6.30
N LEU A 161 -6.72 -4.54 -6.36
CA LEU A 161 -6.02 -4.97 -7.57
C LEU A 161 -6.80 -6.08 -8.27
N SER A 162 -7.06 -5.92 -9.57
CA SER A 162 -7.86 -6.86 -10.37
C SER A 162 -7.14 -8.19 -10.61
N ASP A 163 -7.87 -9.31 -10.45
CA ASP A 163 -7.43 -10.66 -10.86
C ASP A 163 -7.36 -10.87 -12.37
N GLU A 164 -7.97 -9.97 -13.15
CA GLU A 164 -7.90 -10.01 -14.61
C GLU A 164 -6.50 -9.57 -15.12
N TYR A 165 -5.85 -8.65 -14.41
CA TYR A 165 -4.63 -7.98 -14.90
C TYR A 165 -3.41 -8.17 -13.98
N TRP A 166 -3.60 -8.15 -12.66
CA TRP A 166 -2.49 -7.90 -11.73
C TRP A 166 -2.09 -9.09 -10.86
N CYS A 167 -3.02 -10.00 -10.55
CA CYS A 167 -2.75 -11.21 -9.75
C CYS A 167 -3.45 -12.46 -10.31
N SER A 168 -3.00 -13.66 -9.90
CA SER A 168 -3.62 -14.93 -10.27
C SER A 168 -3.74 -15.93 -9.12
#